data_AF-A0AAD8FKJ7-F1
#
_entry.id   AF-A0AAD8FKJ7-F1
#
_cell.length_a   1.000
_cell.length_b   1.000
_cell.length_c   1.000
_cell.angle_alpha   90.00
_cell.angle_beta   90.00
_cell.angle_gamma   90.00
#
_symmetry.space_group_name_H-M   'P 1'
#
loop_
_entity.id
_entity.type
_entity.pdbx_description
1 polymer ?
#
loop_
_entity_poly.entity_id
_entity_poly.type
_entity_poly.pdbx_seq_one_letter_code
_entity_poly.pdbx_strand_id
1 'polypeptide(L)'
;DGPLVIQFDGKLLPSIAGGPGKEDRIAIIVTGRTTEKLLAIPKVVQGTGEQIAKAAAETITDWELTNSIAGMSFDTTAANTGHLNGTCVLLEQKLGKNCYGWLVDTTSLKSYAATFLKRSIKYTGKEELGDKKLDYFIGSRSHFFFEVLNLDKSFLNLPVEQWPQLEAYQHAKVVARSLKVVNDSAERGIALATNFNKSLTKKEDEKQYLYQVVESHCKQYPDAKKATLNQ
;
A
#
# COMPACT_ATOMS: atom_id res chain seq x y z
N ASP A 1 -15.64 4.39 -4.59
CA ASP A 1 -14.47 3.66 -5.13
C ASP A 1 -14.43 2.25 -4.59
N GLY A 2 -13.77 1.34 -5.31
CA GLY A 2 -13.54 -0.03 -4.85
C GLY A 2 -12.66 -0.12 -3.60
N PRO A 3 -12.18 -1.31 -3.22
CA PRO A 3 -11.31 -1.50 -2.06
C PRO A 3 -10.07 -0.58 -2.12
N LEU A 4 -9.69 -0.01 -0.97
CA LEU A 4 -8.51 0.84 -0.86
C LEU A 4 -7.29 0.03 -0.41
N VAL A 5 -6.12 0.41 -0.91
CA VAL A 5 -4.82 -0.15 -0.54
C VAL A 5 -4.00 0.96 0.09
N ILE A 6 -3.46 0.72 1.29
CA ILE A 6 -2.51 1.63 1.92
C ILE A 6 -1.09 1.32 1.41
N GLN A 7 -0.34 2.35 1.08
CA GLN A 7 1.04 2.29 0.66
C GLN A 7 1.89 3.09 1.63
N PHE A 8 3.02 2.53 2.02
CA PHE A 8 3.97 3.25 2.87
C PHE A 8 5.41 2.98 2.44
N ASP A 9 6.18 4.07 2.39
CA ASP A 9 7.61 4.06 2.11
C ASP A 9 8.32 5.03 3.06
N GLY A 10 9.55 4.72 3.43
CA GLY A 10 10.29 5.41 4.46
C GLY A 10 11.65 5.92 3.99
N LYS A 11 12.02 7.12 4.42
CA LYS A 11 13.38 7.65 4.20
C LYS A 11 13.85 8.49 5.36
N LEU A 12 15.13 8.34 5.67
CA LEU A 12 15.81 9.19 6.63
C LEU A 12 16.10 10.57 6.00
N LEU A 13 15.38 11.60 6.43
CA LEU A 13 15.49 12.95 5.90
C LEU A 13 16.09 13.93 6.93
N PRO A 14 16.69 15.06 6.53
CA PRO A 14 17.14 16.08 7.48
C PRO A 14 15.99 16.60 8.36
N SER A 15 16.28 16.93 9.62
CA SER A 15 15.27 17.47 10.53
C SER A 15 14.70 18.79 10.02
N ILE A 16 13.37 18.93 10.15
CA ILE A 16 12.63 20.13 9.75
C ILE A 16 13.00 21.35 10.62
N ALA A 17 13.37 21.14 11.89
CA ALA A 17 13.77 22.21 12.79
C ALA A 17 15.08 22.91 12.35
N GLY A 18 15.85 22.26 11.47
CA GLY A 18 17.21 22.65 11.12
C GLY A 18 18.23 22.08 12.11
N GLY A 19 19.38 21.65 11.60
CA GLY A 19 20.45 21.03 12.38
C GLY A 19 20.99 19.76 11.72
N PRO A 20 22.03 19.11 12.29
CA PRO A 20 22.64 17.92 11.73
C PRO A 20 21.79 16.64 11.91
N GLY A 21 20.73 16.71 12.72
CA GLY A 21 19.84 15.60 12.99
C GLY A 21 19.07 15.15 11.74
N LYS A 22 18.85 13.83 11.65
CA LYS A 22 17.98 13.23 10.66
C LYS A 22 16.76 12.60 11.34
N GLU A 23 15.67 12.52 10.61
CA GLU A 23 14.37 12.04 11.04
C GLU A 23 13.86 11.03 10.04
N ASP A 24 13.38 9.88 10.53
CA ASP A 24 12.70 8.93 9.66
C ASP A 24 11.33 9.51 9.30
N ARG A 25 11.08 9.59 7.99
CA ARG A 25 9.85 10.13 7.41
C ARG A 25 9.20 9.05 6.59
N ILE A 26 7.92 8.79 6.88
CA ILE A 26 7.17 7.73 6.22
C ILE A 26 6.08 8.38 5.38
N ALA A 27 6.12 8.25 4.06
CA ALA A 27 4.98 8.62 3.22
C ALA A 27 3.88 7.59 3.40
N ILE A 28 2.66 8.04 3.69
CA ILE A 28 1.47 7.19 3.82
C ILE A 28 0.48 7.64 2.76
N ILE A 29 0.17 6.73 1.84
CA ILE A 29 -0.65 7.01 0.66
C ILE A 29 -1.76 5.98 0.60
N VAL A 30 -2.96 6.41 0.20
CA VAL A 30 -4.04 5.50 -0.12
C VAL A 30 -4.29 5.47 -1.62
N THR A 31 -4.46 4.27 -2.16
CA THR A 31 -4.78 4.06 -3.56
C THR A 31 -6.03 3.20 -3.73
N GLY A 32 -6.80 3.49 -4.77
CA GLY A 32 -7.97 2.75 -5.20
C GLY A 32 -8.12 2.85 -6.72
N ARG A 33 -9.23 2.39 -7.27
CA ARG A 33 -9.47 2.34 -8.73
C ARG A 33 -9.09 3.64 -9.45
N THR A 34 -9.68 4.74 -9.01
CA THR A 34 -9.53 6.09 -9.57
C THR A 34 -8.85 7.04 -8.61
N THR A 35 -8.50 6.57 -7.41
CA THR A 35 -8.09 7.42 -6.30
C THR A 35 -6.64 7.12 -5.95
N GLU A 36 -5.87 8.18 -5.75
CA GLU A 36 -4.52 8.14 -5.23
C GLU A 36 -4.31 9.42 -4.43
N LYS A 37 -4.03 9.29 -3.14
CA LYS A 37 -3.94 10.43 -2.24
C LYS A 37 -2.86 10.24 -1.20
N LEU A 38 -1.92 11.17 -1.13
CA LEU A 38 -1.03 11.31 0.02
C LEU A 38 -1.84 11.74 1.24
N LEU A 39 -1.83 10.88 2.26
CA LEU A 39 -2.52 11.16 3.52
C LEU A 39 -1.63 11.96 4.45
N ALA A 40 -0.39 11.52 4.66
CA ALA A 40 0.58 12.19 5.52
C ALA A 40 2.02 11.74 5.23
N ILE A 41 2.99 12.51 5.72
CA ILE A 41 4.42 12.15 5.78
C ILE A 41 4.94 12.31 7.22
N PRO A 42 4.43 11.56 8.20
CA PRO A 42 4.78 11.71 9.60
C PRO A 42 6.27 11.48 9.86
N LYS A 43 6.77 12.19 10.87
CA LYS A 43 8.02 11.86 11.54
C LYS A 43 7.81 10.63 12.42
N VAL A 44 8.70 9.65 12.31
CA VAL A 44 8.78 8.54 13.27
C VAL A 44 10.11 8.61 14.01
N VAL A 45 10.09 8.22 15.29
CA VAL A 45 11.28 8.29 16.16
C VAL A 45 12.37 7.32 15.68
N GLN A 46 11.96 6.18 15.13
CA GLN A 46 12.81 5.19 14.46
C GLN A 46 11.99 4.51 13.37
N GLY A 47 12.59 4.17 12.22
CA GLY A 47 12.00 3.38 11.14
C GLY A 47 11.74 1.90 11.47
N THR A 48 11.32 1.58 12.71
CA THR A 48 10.93 0.23 13.09
C THR A 48 9.49 -0.06 12.65
N GLY A 49 9.17 -1.34 12.42
CA GLY A 49 7.84 -1.73 11.95
C GLY A 49 6.71 -1.29 12.89
N GLU A 50 6.96 -1.24 14.20
CA GLU A 50 5.99 -0.78 15.19
C GLU A 50 5.63 0.70 15.05
N GLN A 51 6.65 1.56 14.87
CA GLN A 51 6.42 3.00 14.75
C GLN A 51 5.77 3.34 13.42
N ILE A 52 6.16 2.66 12.34
CA ILE A 52 5.51 2.78 11.03
C ILE A 52 4.04 2.35 11.13
N ALA A 53 3.76 1.20 11.76
CA ALA A 53 2.39 0.70 11.93
C ALA A 53 1.53 1.64 12.78
N LYS A 54 2.11 2.22 13.83
CA LYS A 54 1.42 3.20 14.67
C LYS A 54 1.06 4.45 13.87
N ALA A 55 2.03 5.04 13.17
CA ALA A 55 1.81 6.24 12.36
C ALA A 55 0.78 6.00 11.24
N ALA A 56 0.84 4.83 10.60
CA ALA A 56 -0.15 4.42 9.60
C ALA A 56 -1.55 4.25 10.18
N ALA A 57 -1.69 3.61 11.34
CA ALA A 57 -2.99 3.40 11.99
C ALA A 57 -3.64 4.72 12.44
N GLU A 58 -2.84 5.62 13.02
CA GLU A 58 -3.29 6.97 13.41
C GLU A 58 -3.75 7.74 12.17
N THR A 59 -2.93 7.79 11.12
CA THR A 59 -3.29 8.45 9.85
C THR A 59 -4.56 7.85 9.23
N ILE A 60 -4.71 6.52 9.19
CA ILE A 60 -5.91 5.87 8.65
C ILE A 60 -7.16 6.25 9.46
N THR A 61 -7.02 6.37 10.78
CA THR A 61 -8.12 6.72 11.69
C THR A 61 -8.51 8.18 11.52
N ASP A 62 -7.54 9.09 11.43
CA ASP A 62 -7.76 10.53 11.24
C ASP A 62 -8.49 10.83 9.93
N TRP A 63 -8.28 10.01 8.91
CA TRP A 63 -8.97 10.10 7.61
C TRP A 63 -10.26 9.28 7.53
N GLU A 64 -10.68 8.62 8.63
CA GLU A 64 -11.86 7.76 8.71
C GLU A 64 -11.87 6.60 7.69
N LEU A 65 -10.68 6.11 7.31
CA LEU A 65 -10.52 5.09 6.25
C LEU A 65 -10.47 3.65 6.78
N THR A 66 -10.52 3.44 8.10
CA THR A 66 -10.32 2.13 8.74
C THR A 66 -11.15 1.03 8.09
N ASN A 67 -12.41 1.27 7.76
CA ASN A 67 -13.28 0.26 7.13
C ASN A 67 -13.04 0.09 5.62
N SER A 68 -12.51 1.10 4.95
CA SER A 68 -12.28 1.10 3.50
C SER A 68 -10.96 0.46 3.07
N ILE A 69 -9.96 0.41 3.96
CA ILE A 69 -8.67 -0.24 3.69
C ILE A 69 -8.85 -1.76 3.57
N ALA A 70 -8.65 -2.31 2.38
CA ALA A 70 -8.70 -3.74 2.13
C ALA A 70 -7.32 -4.40 2.10
N GLY A 71 -6.26 -3.62 1.92
CA GLY A 71 -4.92 -4.14 1.82
C GLY A 71 -3.82 -3.12 1.99
N MET A 72 -2.59 -3.62 1.96
CA MET A 72 -1.33 -2.91 2.13
C MET A 72 -0.41 -3.29 0.96
N SER A 73 0.38 -2.33 0.48
CA SER A 73 1.42 -2.53 -0.53
C SER A 73 2.65 -1.74 -0.12
N PHE A 74 3.83 -2.36 -0.19
CA PHE A 74 5.08 -1.77 0.31
C PHE A 74 6.29 -2.52 -0.27
N ASP A 75 7.46 -1.87 -0.25
CA ASP A 75 8.73 -2.47 -0.64
C ASP A 75 9.34 -3.36 0.46
N THR A 76 10.05 -4.40 0.01
CA THR A 76 10.53 -5.48 0.88
C THR A 76 11.73 -5.03 1.72
N THR A 77 11.45 -4.61 2.95
CA THR A 77 12.44 -4.57 4.04
C THR A 77 12.00 -5.47 5.19
N ALA A 78 12.97 -5.99 5.97
CA ALA A 78 12.66 -6.85 7.11
C ALA A 78 11.75 -6.18 8.17
N ALA A 79 11.82 -4.84 8.27
CA ALA A 79 10.97 -4.05 9.15
C ALA A 79 9.49 -4.11 8.75
N ASN A 80 9.18 -4.28 7.46
CA ASN A 80 7.80 -4.36 6.97
C ASN A 80 7.19 -5.76 7.09
N THR A 81 8.01 -6.81 6.92
CA THR A 81 7.56 -8.21 6.78
C THR A 81 7.82 -9.11 7.99
N GLY A 82 8.48 -8.59 9.04
CA GLY A 82 8.80 -9.36 10.25
C GLY A 82 7.58 -10.11 10.82
N HIS A 83 7.73 -11.41 11.07
CA HIS A 83 6.60 -12.29 11.41
C HIS A 83 5.86 -11.91 12.70
N LEU A 84 6.54 -11.22 13.62
CA LEU A 84 5.97 -10.79 14.91
C LEU A 84 5.88 -9.26 15.03
N ASN A 85 6.88 -8.55 14.51
CA ASN A 85 7.05 -7.11 14.69
C ASN A 85 7.11 -6.33 13.37
N GLY A 86 6.70 -6.96 12.27
CA GLY A 86 6.62 -6.30 10.97
C GLY A 86 5.48 -5.29 10.96
N THR A 87 5.68 -4.18 10.25
CA THR A 87 4.66 -3.13 10.06
C THR A 87 3.28 -3.71 9.74
N CYS A 88 3.22 -4.69 8.85
CA CYS A 88 1.95 -5.23 8.37
C CYS A 88 1.19 -6.00 9.45
N VAL A 89 1.90 -6.83 10.23
CA VAL A 89 1.32 -7.60 11.34
C VAL A 89 0.72 -6.63 12.37
N LEU A 90 1.50 -5.62 12.74
CA LEU A 90 1.13 -4.65 13.76
C LEU A 90 0.02 -3.73 13.28
N LEU A 91 -0.02 -3.39 11.99
CA LEU A 91 -1.07 -2.56 11.41
C LEU A 91 -2.42 -3.31 11.37
N GLU A 92 -2.45 -4.58 10.98
CA GLU A 92 -3.68 -5.40 11.05
C GLU A 92 -4.24 -5.45 12.48
N GLN A 93 -3.37 -5.69 13.46
CA GLN A 93 -3.76 -5.72 14.88
C GLN A 93 -4.33 -4.37 15.33
N LYS A 94 -3.72 -3.26 14.93
CA LYS A 94 -4.19 -1.90 15.27
C LYS A 94 -5.51 -1.54 14.60
N LEU A 95 -5.73 -1.98 13.36
CA LEU A 95 -7.00 -1.76 12.65
C LEU A 95 -8.12 -2.69 13.16
N GLY A 96 -7.78 -3.71 13.97
CA GLY A 96 -8.75 -4.68 14.48
C GLY A 96 -9.39 -5.54 13.39
N LYS A 97 -8.76 -5.63 12.22
CA LYS A 97 -9.28 -6.36 11.07
C LYS A 97 -8.17 -6.94 10.20
N ASN A 98 -8.55 -7.97 9.45
CA ASN A 98 -7.70 -8.63 8.49
C ASN A 98 -7.55 -7.77 7.21
N CYS A 99 -6.33 -7.68 6.67
CA CYS A 99 -6.04 -6.95 5.44
C CYS A 99 -5.23 -7.83 4.47
N TYR A 100 -5.30 -7.54 3.18
CA TYR A 100 -4.37 -8.14 2.21
C TYR A 100 -3.01 -7.48 2.25
N GLY A 101 -1.97 -8.25 2.51
CA GLY A 101 -0.61 -7.83 2.23
C GLY A 101 -0.20 -8.16 0.81
N TRP A 102 0.27 -7.17 0.05
CA TRP A 102 0.96 -7.38 -1.23
C TRP A 102 2.42 -6.94 -1.12
N LEU A 103 3.32 -7.82 -1.55
CA LEU A 103 4.72 -7.47 -1.79
C LEU A 103 4.88 -7.02 -3.24
N VAL A 104 5.47 -5.85 -3.45
CA VAL A 104 5.91 -5.38 -4.77
C VAL A 104 7.44 -5.46 -4.76
N ASP A 105 8.01 -6.36 -5.57
CA ASP A 105 9.45 -6.42 -5.83
C ASP A 105 9.66 -6.35 -7.34
N THR A 106 10.46 -5.39 -7.78
CA THR A 106 10.75 -5.08 -9.19
C THR A 106 11.57 -6.15 -9.92
N THR A 107 12.07 -7.18 -9.23
CA THR A 107 12.88 -8.23 -9.86
C THR A 107 12.14 -9.52 -10.20
N SER A 108 10.89 -9.70 -9.77
CA SER A 108 10.01 -10.78 -10.24
C SER A 108 8.58 -10.49 -9.81
N LEU A 109 7.63 -10.56 -10.73
CA LEU A 109 6.19 -10.57 -10.50
C LEU A 109 5.79 -11.80 -9.65
N LYS A 110 6.14 -11.80 -8.37
CA LYS A 110 5.64 -12.72 -7.35
C LYS A 110 4.66 -11.93 -6.50
N SER A 111 3.40 -11.94 -6.92
CA SER A 111 2.28 -11.50 -6.08
C SER A 111 2.19 -12.44 -4.88
N TYR A 112 2.96 -12.16 -3.83
CA TYR A 112 2.74 -12.81 -2.55
C TYR A 112 1.50 -12.17 -1.93
N ALA A 113 0.36 -12.84 -2.06
CA ALA A 113 -0.74 -12.67 -1.12
C ALA A 113 -0.24 -13.17 0.25
N ALA A 114 0.37 -12.27 1.01
CA ALA A 114 0.95 -12.57 2.31
C ALA A 114 -0.02 -12.09 3.38
N THR A 115 -0.77 -13.02 3.98
CA THR A 115 -1.36 -12.76 5.29
C THR A 115 -0.21 -12.83 6.30
N PHE A 116 0.10 -11.69 6.91
CA PHE A 116 1.30 -11.52 7.73
C PHE A 116 1.24 -12.27 9.07
N LEU A 117 0.04 -12.65 9.50
CA LEU A 117 -0.18 -13.66 10.54
C LEU A 117 -0.26 -15.08 9.91
N LYS A 118 0.90 -15.76 9.87
CA LYS A 118 1.07 -17.23 9.70
C LYS A 118 0.71 -17.90 8.36
N ARG A 119 0.46 -17.23 7.23
CA ARG A 119 -0.07 -17.93 6.03
C ARG A 119 0.52 -17.51 4.69
N SER A 120 1.84 -17.41 4.57
CA SER A 120 2.44 -17.25 3.25
C SER A 120 2.09 -18.43 2.33
N ILE A 121 1.85 -18.17 1.04
CA ILE A 121 1.85 -19.22 0.02
C ILE A 121 3.29 -19.69 -0.15
N LYS A 122 3.73 -20.63 0.69
CA LYS A 122 4.96 -21.38 0.45
C LYS A 122 4.72 -22.37 -0.68
N TYR A 123 5.28 -22.08 -1.86
CA TYR A 123 5.52 -23.10 -2.87
C TYR A 123 6.75 -23.89 -2.45
N THR A 124 6.56 -25.15 -2.06
CA THR A 124 7.62 -26.08 -1.66
C THR A 124 7.92 -27.12 -2.73
N GLY A 125 7.30 -27.00 -3.91
CA GLY A 125 7.50 -27.91 -5.03
C GLY A 125 8.86 -27.68 -5.69
N LYS A 126 9.54 -28.77 -6.09
CA LYS A 126 10.75 -28.73 -6.93
C LYS A 126 10.44 -28.64 -8.43
N GLU A 127 9.15 -28.60 -8.79
CA GLU A 127 8.70 -28.62 -10.19
C GLU A 127 8.79 -27.23 -10.85
N GLU A 128 9.08 -27.22 -12.16
CA GLU A 128 9.08 -26.00 -12.96
C GLU A 128 7.70 -25.33 -12.97
N LEU A 129 7.70 -24.03 -12.70
CA LEU A 129 6.49 -23.20 -12.59
C LEU A 129 5.90 -22.81 -13.96
N GLY A 130 6.64 -23.03 -15.05
CA GLY A 130 6.32 -22.53 -16.40
C GLY A 130 5.06 -23.12 -17.02
N ASP A 131 4.72 -24.36 -16.67
CA ASP A 131 3.59 -25.09 -17.28
C ASP A 131 2.31 -25.09 -16.43
N LYS A 132 2.34 -24.44 -15.26
CA LYS A 132 1.20 -24.43 -14.34
C LYS A 132 0.23 -23.31 -14.72
N LYS A 133 -1.05 -23.65 -14.86
CA LYS A 133 -2.15 -22.69 -15.03
C LYS A 133 -2.45 -21.98 -13.70
N LEU A 134 -3.13 -20.83 -13.78
CA LEU A 134 -3.39 -19.96 -12.61
C LEU A 134 -4.16 -20.67 -11.49
N ASP A 135 -5.05 -21.60 -11.84
CA ASP A 135 -5.84 -22.44 -10.93
C ASP A 135 -4.97 -23.31 -10.02
N TYR A 136 -3.81 -23.78 -10.48
CA TYR A 136 -2.83 -24.51 -9.67
C TYR A 136 -2.36 -23.70 -8.45
N PHE A 137 -2.36 -22.37 -8.55
CA PHE A 137 -1.97 -21.46 -7.48
C PHE A 137 -3.14 -21.04 -6.59
N ILE A 138 -4.38 -21.38 -6.96
CA ILE A 138 -5.59 -21.07 -6.21
C ILE A 138 -5.90 -22.26 -5.28
N GLY A 139 -5.47 -22.17 -4.03
CA GLY A 139 -5.77 -23.15 -2.99
C GLY A 139 -6.60 -22.56 -1.85
N SER A 140 -6.81 -23.31 -0.77
CA SER A 140 -7.57 -22.87 0.41
C SER A 140 -7.08 -21.53 1.01
N ARG A 141 -5.80 -21.19 0.80
CA ARG A 141 -5.21 -19.91 1.20
C ARG A 141 -5.70 -18.72 0.36
N SER A 142 -6.05 -18.94 -0.89
CA SER A 142 -6.60 -17.93 -1.79
C SER A 142 -8.06 -17.58 -1.46
N HIS A 143 -8.77 -18.43 -0.69
CA HIS A 143 -10.15 -18.13 -0.25
C HIS A 143 -10.23 -16.92 0.66
N PHE A 144 -9.14 -16.68 1.41
CA PHE A 144 -9.01 -15.49 2.21
C PHE A 144 -9.26 -14.27 1.31
N PHE A 145 -8.64 -14.19 0.11
CA PHE A 145 -8.77 -13.05 -0.84
C PHE A 145 -10.21 -12.56 -0.96
N PHE A 146 -11.09 -13.51 -1.16
CA PHE A 146 -12.50 -13.27 -1.31
C PHE A 146 -13.17 -12.87 0.01
N GLU A 147 -12.78 -13.42 1.16
CA GLU A 147 -13.33 -13.07 2.47
C GLU A 147 -13.06 -11.61 2.87
N VAL A 148 -11.81 -11.15 2.80
CA VAL A 148 -11.46 -9.77 3.21
C VAL A 148 -12.01 -8.72 2.23
N LEU A 149 -12.16 -9.08 0.94
CA LEU A 149 -12.82 -8.21 -0.04
C LEU A 149 -14.34 -8.38 -0.08
N ASN A 150 -14.90 -9.26 0.75
CA ASN A 150 -16.31 -9.61 0.78
C ASN A 150 -16.86 -10.00 -0.62
N LEU A 151 -16.10 -10.81 -1.35
CA LEU A 151 -16.42 -11.34 -2.67
C LEU A 151 -17.01 -12.74 -2.56
N ASP A 152 -17.97 -13.04 -3.42
CA ASP A 152 -18.46 -14.41 -3.57
C ASP A 152 -17.35 -15.30 -4.18
N LYS A 153 -17.12 -16.44 -3.55
CA LYS A 153 -16.12 -17.45 -3.90
C LYS A 153 -16.73 -18.79 -4.35
N SER A 154 -18.06 -18.85 -4.48
CA SER A 154 -18.81 -20.04 -4.90
C SER A 154 -18.29 -20.62 -6.22
N PHE A 155 -17.89 -19.74 -7.15
CA PHE A 155 -17.36 -20.11 -8.45
C PHE A 155 -16.05 -20.90 -8.39
N LEU A 156 -15.28 -20.84 -7.29
CA LEU A 156 -14.05 -21.62 -7.13
C LEU A 156 -14.30 -23.14 -7.12
N ASN A 157 -15.53 -23.57 -6.87
CA ASN A 157 -15.93 -24.98 -6.88
C ASN A 157 -16.36 -25.47 -8.27
N LEU A 158 -16.38 -24.59 -9.28
CA LEU A 158 -16.81 -24.90 -10.64
C LEU A 158 -15.60 -24.96 -11.59
N PRO A 159 -15.70 -25.70 -12.72
CA PRO A 159 -14.67 -25.71 -13.74
C PRO A 159 -14.33 -24.31 -14.25
N VAL A 160 -13.05 -24.04 -14.47
CA VAL A 160 -12.52 -22.70 -14.87
C VAL A 160 -13.15 -22.21 -16.18
N GLU A 161 -13.53 -23.12 -17.06
CA GLU A 161 -14.19 -22.83 -18.34
C GLU A 161 -15.54 -22.14 -18.16
N GLN A 162 -16.20 -22.35 -17.02
CA GLN A 162 -17.51 -21.78 -16.68
C GLN A 162 -17.39 -20.42 -15.96
N TRP A 163 -16.19 -20.06 -15.47
CA TRP A 163 -16.01 -18.84 -14.69
C TRP A 163 -16.41 -17.57 -15.45
N PRO A 164 -16.05 -17.37 -16.74
CA PRO A 164 -16.36 -16.13 -17.46
C PRO A 164 -17.86 -15.79 -17.51
N GLN A 165 -18.73 -16.78 -17.38
CA GLN A 165 -20.19 -16.63 -17.45
C GLN A 165 -20.83 -16.37 -16.06
N LEU A 166 -20.08 -16.57 -14.97
CA LEU A 166 -20.58 -16.41 -13.61
C LEU A 166 -20.44 -14.96 -13.14
N GLU A 167 -21.54 -14.38 -12.66
CA GLU A 167 -21.57 -13.01 -12.13
C GLU A 167 -20.59 -12.81 -10.98
N ALA A 168 -20.49 -13.79 -10.06
CA ALA A 168 -19.54 -13.78 -8.95
C ALA A 168 -18.08 -13.63 -9.42
N TYR A 169 -17.69 -14.35 -10.47
CA TYR A 169 -16.35 -14.25 -11.06
C TYR A 169 -16.15 -12.91 -11.75
N GLN A 170 -17.13 -12.43 -12.52
CA GLN A 170 -17.03 -11.13 -13.20
C GLN A 170 -16.87 -9.99 -12.19
N HIS A 171 -17.64 -10.00 -11.11
CA HIS A 171 -17.52 -9.03 -10.03
C HIS A 171 -16.15 -9.11 -9.34
N ALA A 172 -15.73 -10.32 -8.93
CA ALA A 172 -14.42 -10.52 -8.32
C ALA A 172 -13.27 -10.06 -9.22
N LYS A 173 -13.36 -10.33 -10.54
CA LYS A 173 -12.39 -9.88 -11.55
C LYS A 173 -12.32 -8.36 -11.66
N VAL A 174 -13.46 -7.67 -11.63
CA VAL A 174 -13.52 -6.20 -11.66
C VAL A 174 -12.91 -5.60 -10.39
N VAL A 175 -13.18 -6.20 -9.22
CA VAL A 175 -12.63 -5.75 -7.94
C VAL A 175 -11.11 -5.99 -7.90
N ALA A 176 -10.65 -7.20 -8.26
CA ALA A 176 -9.24 -7.53 -8.31
C ALA A 176 -8.45 -6.58 -9.22
N ARG A 177 -8.98 -6.26 -10.41
CA ARG A 177 -8.38 -5.29 -11.35
C ARG A 177 -8.34 -3.85 -10.83
N SER A 178 -9.14 -3.53 -9.83
CA SER A 178 -9.21 -2.18 -9.27
C SER A 178 -8.26 -1.93 -8.12
N LEU A 179 -7.62 -2.97 -7.59
CA LEU A 179 -6.59 -2.86 -6.58
C LEU A 179 -5.32 -2.32 -7.22
N LYS A 180 -4.85 -1.16 -6.74
CA LYS A 180 -3.57 -0.58 -7.15
C LYS A 180 -2.45 -1.08 -6.25
N VAL A 181 -1.73 -2.09 -6.73
CA VAL A 181 -0.65 -2.77 -6.02
C VAL A 181 0.70 -2.38 -6.62
N VAL A 182 1.04 -1.10 -6.54
CA VAL A 182 2.31 -0.54 -7.06
C VAL A 182 2.93 0.33 -5.97
N ASN A 183 4.25 0.30 -5.78
CA ASN A 183 4.92 1.10 -4.74
C ASN A 183 5.26 2.53 -5.19
N ASP A 184 5.21 2.82 -6.50
CA ASP A 184 5.61 4.09 -7.12
C ASP A 184 4.97 5.32 -6.46
N SER A 185 3.76 5.20 -5.90
CA SER A 185 3.11 6.33 -5.23
C SER A 185 3.87 6.71 -3.96
N ALA A 186 4.20 5.74 -3.10
CA ALA A 186 4.86 5.99 -1.83
C ALA A 186 6.27 6.56 -2.04
N GLU A 187 7.00 6.02 -3.03
CA GLU A 187 8.30 6.56 -3.46
C GLU A 187 8.19 8.02 -3.92
N ARG A 188 7.15 8.36 -4.71
CA ARG A 188 6.89 9.75 -5.12
C ARG A 188 6.58 10.65 -3.93
N GLY A 189 5.81 10.17 -2.94
CA GLY A 189 5.55 10.91 -1.70
C GLY A 189 6.84 11.24 -0.94
N ILE A 190 7.74 10.27 -0.83
CA ILE A 190 9.06 10.46 -0.21
C ILE A 190 9.95 11.42 -1.02
N ALA A 191 9.93 11.33 -2.35
CA ALA A 191 10.66 12.26 -3.21
C ALA A 191 10.16 13.71 -3.04
N LEU A 192 8.84 13.89 -2.94
CA LEU A 192 8.23 15.18 -2.63
C LEU A 192 8.69 15.70 -1.26
N ALA A 193 8.63 14.87 -0.22
CA ALA A 193 9.15 15.26 1.10
C ALA A 193 10.62 15.66 1.05
N THR A 194 11.44 14.93 0.31
CA THR A 194 12.87 15.21 0.14
C THR A 194 13.10 16.60 -0.47
N ASN A 195 12.40 16.91 -1.56
CA ASN A 195 12.55 18.17 -2.28
C ASN A 195 12.08 19.38 -1.47
N PHE A 196 10.97 19.22 -0.76
CA PHE A 196 10.36 20.29 0.02
C PHE A 196 10.78 20.28 1.49
N ASN A 197 11.75 19.43 1.87
CA ASN A 197 12.16 19.37 3.27
C ASN A 197 12.87 20.64 3.75
N LYS A 198 13.44 21.41 2.82
CA LYS A 198 14.08 22.71 3.06
C LYS A 198 13.13 23.90 2.85
N SER A 199 11.81 23.67 2.79
CA SER A 199 10.83 24.73 2.54
C SER A 199 10.70 25.73 3.71
N LEU A 200 9.89 26.77 3.49
CA LEU A 200 9.78 27.96 4.33
C LEU A 200 9.27 27.71 5.76
N THR A 201 8.50 26.64 6.01
CA THR A 201 7.93 26.36 7.34
C THR A 201 8.71 25.28 8.08
N LYS A 202 8.93 25.53 9.38
CA LYS A 202 9.55 24.60 10.32
C LYS A 202 8.55 23.91 11.25
N LYS A 203 7.26 24.24 11.13
CA LYS A 203 6.20 23.61 11.91
C LYS A 203 5.70 22.37 11.18
N GLU A 204 5.48 21.30 11.94
CA GLU A 204 5.12 19.99 11.41
C GLU A 204 3.75 20.02 10.71
N ASP A 205 2.72 20.54 11.37
CA ASP A 205 1.35 20.55 10.84
C ASP A 205 1.23 21.37 9.54
N GLU A 206 1.85 22.55 9.50
CA GLU A 206 1.89 23.39 8.29
C GLU A 206 2.59 22.69 7.12
N LYS A 207 3.58 21.84 7.43
CA LYS A 207 4.35 21.10 6.43
C LYS A 207 3.57 19.90 5.89
N GLN A 208 2.79 19.22 6.72
CA GLN A 208 1.87 18.17 6.25
C GLN A 208 0.85 18.73 5.26
N TYR A 209 0.27 19.89 5.57
CA TYR A 209 -0.63 20.59 4.65
C TYR A 209 0.08 20.98 3.34
N LEU A 210 1.29 21.54 3.43
CA LEU A 210 2.09 21.89 2.25
C LEU A 210 2.36 20.67 1.36
N TYR A 211 2.70 19.51 1.93
CA TYR A 211 2.95 18.31 1.15
C TYR A 211 1.73 17.87 0.34
N GLN A 212 0.54 17.91 0.95
CA GLN A 212 -0.71 17.59 0.25
C GLN A 212 -1.02 18.59 -0.87
N VAL A 213 -0.82 19.89 -0.61
CA VAL A 213 -1.04 20.95 -1.61
C VAL A 213 -0.08 20.80 -2.80
N VAL A 214 1.21 20.57 -2.53
CA VAL A 214 2.21 20.38 -3.57
C VAL A 214 1.91 19.11 -4.36
N GLU A 215 1.53 18.00 -3.70
CA GLU A 215 1.18 16.76 -4.41
C GLU A 215 -0.01 17.00 -5.35
N SER A 216 -1.07 17.66 -4.85
CA SER A 216 -2.24 18.00 -5.65
C SER A 216 -1.88 18.88 -6.85
N HIS A 217 -1.03 19.89 -6.63
CA HIS A 217 -0.57 20.77 -7.70
C HIS A 217 0.29 20.03 -8.75
N CYS A 218 1.20 19.16 -8.32
CA CYS A 218 2.01 18.35 -9.25
C CYS A 218 1.15 17.38 -10.08
N LYS A 219 0.07 16.83 -9.51
CA LYS A 219 -0.90 16.02 -10.24
C LYS A 219 -1.68 16.83 -11.27
N GLN A 220 -2.06 18.06 -10.91
CA GLN A 220 -2.81 18.96 -11.80
C GLN A 220 -1.93 19.55 -12.93
N TYR A 221 -0.65 19.81 -12.64
CA TYR A 221 0.29 20.44 -13.57
C TYR A 221 1.59 19.63 -13.67
N PRO A 222 1.60 18.49 -14.40
CA PRO A 222 2.77 17.60 -14.47
C PRO A 222 4.01 18.27 -15.07
N ASP A 223 3.80 19.21 -16.00
CA ASP A 223 4.87 19.86 -16.76
C ASP A 223 5.38 21.16 -16.13
N ALA A 224 4.88 21.56 -14.95
CA ALA A 224 5.12 22.77 -14.12
C ALA A 224 6.17 23.81 -14.58
N LYS A 225 6.17 24.20 -15.86
CA LYS A 225 6.97 25.26 -16.43
C LYS A 225 6.17 26.54 -16.32
N LYS A 226 6.86 27.66 -16.14
CA LYS A 226 6.24 28.99 -16.06
C LYS A 226 5.37 29.32 -17.29
N ALA A 227 5.66 28.70 -18.44
CA ALA A 227 4.88 28.83 -19.68
C ALA A 227 3.56 28.05 -19.67
N THR A 228 3.45 26.98 -18.87
CA THR A 228 2.27 26.11 -18.79
C THR A 228 1.25 26.51 -17.72
N LEU A 229 1.61 27.47 -16.84
CA LEU A 229 0.76 27.94 -15.73
C LEU A 229 -0.23 29.06 -16.14
N ASN A 230 -0.17 29.53 -17.39
CA ASN A 230 -0.98 30.64 -17.90
C ASN A 230 -2.14 30.17 -18.82
N GLN A 231 -2.61 28.93 -18.69
CA GLN A 231 -3.78 28.42 -19.42
C GLN A 231 -4.98 28.23 -18.50
#